data_AF-M1J1R4-F1
#
_entry.id   AF-M1J1R4-F1
#
_cell.length_a   1.000
_cell.length_b   1.000
_cell.length_c   1.000
_cell.angle_alpha   90.00
_cell.angle_beta   90.00
_cell.angle_gamma   90.00
#
_symmetry.space_group_name_H-M   'P 1'
#
loop_
_entity.id
_entity.type
_entity.pdbx_description
1 polymer ?
#
loop_
_entity_poly.entity_id
_entity_poly.type
_entity_poly.pdbx_seq_one_letter_code
_entity_poly.pdbx_strand_id
1 'polypeptide(L)' 'MIAQVYYNRFDENILSKIRVLKRMGIEVILVKGERNLIFINSYLVWRDDESEDIRDAVYDVKIYELIRESYIGISS' A
#
# COMPACT_ATOMS: atom_id res chain seq x y z
N MET A 1 4.91 -3.23 8.00
CA MET A 1 3.87 -2.53 7.22
C MET A 1 2.87 -3.56 6.77
N ILE A 2 1.58 -3.25 6.86
CA ILE A 2 0.51 -4.13 6.41
C ILE A 2 -0.17 -3.46 5.21
N ALA A 3 -0.30 -4.20 4.11
CA ALA A 3 -1.04 -3.80 2.94
C ALA A 3 -2.45 -4.39 2.96
N GLN A 4 -3.46 -3.54 2.96
CA GLN A 4 -4.86 -3.93 2.78
C GLN A 4 -5.22 -3.77 1.30
N VAL A 5 -5.49 -4.88 0.64
CA VAL A 5 -5.84 -4.92 -0.78
C VAL A 5 -7.33 -5.17 -0.89
N TYR A 6 -8.07 -4.11 -1.21
CA TYR A 6 -9.46 -4.21 -1.57
C TYR A 6 -9.56 -4.66 -3.02
N TYR A 7 -10.33 -5.71 -3.28
CA TYR A 7 -10.51 -6.23 -4.63
C TYR A 7 -12.00 -6.33 -4.97
N ASN A 8 -12.37 -5.81 -6.14
CA ASN A 8 -13.63 -6.15 -6.78
C ASN A 8 -13.46 -7.41 -7.63
N ARG A 9 -12.43 -7.44 -8.48
CA ARG A 9 -12.07 -8.58 -9.33
C ARG A 9 -10.58 -8.84 -9.24
N PHE A 10 -10.20 -10.12 -9.15
CA PHE A 10 -8.81 -10.53 -9.31
C PHE A 10 -8.45 -10.56 -10.79
N ASP A 11 -7.78 -9.51 -11.26
CA ASP A 11 -7.18 -9.40 -12.58
C ASP A 11 -5.64 -9.45 -12.51
N GLU A 12 -4.98 -9.46 -13.67
CA GLU A 12 -3.52 -9.49 -13.72
C GLU A 12 -2.89 -8.23 -13.12
N ASN A 13 -3.59 -7.09 -13.16
CA ASN A 13 -3.09 -5.82 -12.65
C ASN A 13 -2.91 -5.90 -11.13
N ILE A 14 -3.97 -6.20 -10.39
CA ILE A 14 -3.92 -6.31 -8.92
C ILE A 14 -3.00 -7.45 -8.47
N LEU A 15 -2.97 -8.57 -9.20
CA LEU A 15 -2.04 -9.67 -8.95
C LEU A 15 -0.57 -9.25 -9.10
N SER A 16 -0.27 -8.42 -10.11
CA SER A 16 1.09 -7.89 -10.31
C SER A 16 1.53 -7.04 -9.12
N LYS A 17 0.64 -6.16 -8.61
CA LYS A 17 0.93 -5.31 -7.45
C LYS A 17 1.11 -6.13 -6.17
N ILE A 18 0.23 -7.11 -5.92
CA ILE A 18 0.36 -8.04 -4.78
C ILE A 18 1.71 -8.78 -4.81
N ARG A 19 2.16 -9.24 -5.99
CA ARG A 19 3.47 -9.92 -6.13
C ARG A 19 4.63 -9.00 -5.82
N VAL A 20 4.54 -7.71 -6.14
CA VAL A 20 5.57 -6.73 -5.76
C VAL A 20 5.58 -6.54 -4.25
N LEU A 21 4.43 -6.31 -3.62
CA LEU A 21 4.33 -6.15 -2.16
C LEU A 21 4.90 -7.35 -1.40
N LYS A 22 4.55 -8.58 -1.82
CA LYS A 22 5.09 -9.80 -1.21
C LYS A 22 6.62 -9.92 -1.37
N ARG A 23 7.16 -9.54 -2.54
CA ARG A 23 8.63 -9.53 -2.76
C ARG A 23 9.34 -8.51 -1.88
N MET A 24 8.66 -7.43 -1.51
CA MET A 24 9.17 -6.42 -0.57
C MET A 24 9.01 -6.83 0.90
N GLY A 25 8.50 -8.04 1.18
CA GLY A 25 8.27 -8.54 2.54
C GLY A 25 7.10 -7.86 3.25
N ILE A 26 6.18 -7.23 2.50
CA ILE A 26 4.99 -6.58 3.06
C ILE A 26 3.90 -7.64 3.24
N GLU A 27 3.31 -7.67 4.43
CA GLU A 27 2.17 -8.52 4.72
C GLU A 27 0.94 -8.02 3.95
N VAL A 28 0.24 -8.92 3.27
CA VAL A 28 -0.91 -8.58 2.41
C VAL A 28 -2.18 -9.22 2.97
N ILE A 29 -3.15 -8.36 3.31
CA ILE A 29 -4.50 -8.74 3.71
C ILE A 29 -5.44 -8.45 2.54
N LEU A 30 -6.18 -9.46 2.10
CA LEU A 30 -7.14 -9.34 1.01
C LEU A 30 -8.54 -9.07 1.57
N VAL A 31 -9.20 -8.04 1.05
CA VAL A 31 -10.55 -7.63 1.48
C VAL A 31 -11.44 -7.52 0.25
N LYS A 32 -12.63 -8.12 0.27
CA LYS A 32 -13.59 -7.95 -0.82
C LYS A 32 -14.14 -6.52 -0.76
N GLY A 33 -14.08 -5.80 -1.87
CA GLY A 33 -14.56 -4.42 -1.97
C GLY A 33 -15.26 -4.15 -3.31
N GLU A 34 -15.79 -2.93 -3.45
CA GLU A 34 -16.45 -2.48 -4.68
C GLU A 34 -15.45 -2.07 -5.77
N ARG A 35 -14.21 -1.75 -5.36
CA ARG A 35 -13.12 -1.31 -6.26
C ARG A 35 -11.81 -1.97 -5.88
N ASN A 36 -10.91 -2.04 -6.87
CA ASN A 36 -9.54 -2.47 -6.68
C ASN A 36 -8.73 -1.31 -6.08
N LEU A 37 -8.32 -1.43 -4.82
CA LEU A 37 -7.56 -0.41 -4.08
C LEU A 37 -6.50 -1.09 -3.21
N ILE A 38 -5.39 -0.41 -2.99
CA ILE A 38 -4.37 -0.85 -2.07
C ILE A 38 -4.09 0.26 -1.07
N PHE A 39 -4.17 -0.08 0.21
CA PHE A 39 -3.73 0.76 1.30
C PHE A 39 -2.53 0.14 1.98
N ILE A 40 -1.59 0.95 2.46
CA ILE A 40 -0.48 0.50 3.30
C ILE A 40 -0.41 1.39 4.53
N ASN A 41 -0.48 0.81 5.72
CA ASN A 41 -0.52 1.56 6.99
C ASN A 41 -1.58 2.70 6.98
N SER A 42 -2.73 2.48 6.33
CA SER A 42 -3.83 3.45 6.14
C SER A 42 -3.63 4.52 5.06
N TYR A 43 -2.50 4.53 4.35
CA TYR A 43 -2.29 5.40 3.19
C TYR A 43 -2.78 4.72 1.93
N LEU A 44 -3.59 5.39 1.12
CA LEU A 44 -3.96 4.91 -0.22
C LEU A 44 -2.71 4.99 -1.11
N VAL A 45 -2.29 3.87 -1.68
CA VAL A 45 -1.06 3.78 -2.49
C VAL A 45 -1.30 3.37 -3.94
N TRP A 46 -2.51 2.91 -4.26
CA TRP A 46 -2.87 2.53 -5.62
C TRP A 46 -4.37 2.33 -5.77
N ARG A 47 -4.90 2.66 -6.95
CA ARG A 47 -6.26 2.37 -7.44
C ARG A 47 -6.21 1.99 -8.92
N ASP A 48 -7.23 1.26 -9.38
CA ASP A 48 -7.25 0.65 -10.72
C ASP A 48 -7.09 1.63 -11.90
N ASP A 49 -7.43 2.88 -11.69
CA ASP A 49 -7.32 3.96 -12.68
C ASP A 49 -6.01 4.76 -12.58
N GLU A 50 -5.08 4.35 -11.72
CA GLU A 50 -3.76 4.96 -11.57
C GLU A 50 -2.65 4.09 -12.16
N SER A 51 -1.75 4.73 -12.92
CA SER A 51 -0.57 4.11 -13.51
C SER A 51 0.63 4.07 -12.55
N GLU A 52 0.43 4.39 -11.28
CA GLU A 52 1.52 4.56 -10.33
C GLU A 52 2.25 3.22 -10.05
N ASP A 53 3.59 3.29 -9.96
CA ASP A 53 4.39 2.14 -9.52
C ASP A 53 4.21 1.98 -8.02
N ILE A 54 3.69 0.82 -7.63
CA ILE A 54 3.44 0.47 -6.23
C ILE A 54 4.72 0.50 -5.38
N ARG A 55 5.91 0.36 -5.99
CA ARG A 55 7.18 0.45 -5.26
C ARG A 55 7.42 1.86 -4.75
N ASP A 56 7.19 2.86 -5.60
CA ASP A 56 7.42 4.26 -5.25
C ASP A 56 6.45 4.67 -4.15
N ALA A 57 5.16 4.31 -4.29
CA ALA A 57 4.16 4.54 -3.26
C ALA A 57 4.51 3.86 -1.91
N VAL A 58 5.11 2.65 -1.92
CA VAL A 58 5.62 2.00 -0.70
C VAL A 58 6.73 2.81 -0.04
N TYR A 59 7.66 3.38 -0.84
CA TYR A 59 8.73 4.22 -0.31
C TYR A 59 8.18 5.52 0.27
N ASP A 60 7.21 6.14 -0.38
CA ASP A 60 6.56 7.35 0.12
C ASP A 60 5.90 7.11 1.47
N VAL A 61 5.18 5.99 1.63
CA VAL A 61 4.60 5.62 2.94
C VAL A 61 5.69 5.45 4.01
N LYS A 62 6.84 4.86 3.68
CA LYS A 62 7.96 4.77 4.64
C LYS A 62 8.49 6.15 5.03
N ILE A 63 8.65 7.06 4.08
CA ILE A 63 9.09 8.43 4.34
C ILE A 63 8.09 9.15 5.25
N TYR A 64 6.79 9.03 4.97
CA TYR A 64 5.74 9.63 5.80
C TYR A 64 5.76 9.10 7.23
N GLU A 65 5.92 7.78 7.41
CA GLU A 65 5.98 7.18 8.74
C GLU A 65 7.24 7.63 9.51
N LEU A 66 8.41 7.72 8.86
CA LEU A 66 9.64 8.26 9.47
C LEU A 66 9.49 9.73 9.90
N ILE A 67 8.86 10.54 9.06
CA ILE A 67 8.57 11.94 9.37
C ILE A 67 7.62 12.01 10.57
N ARG A 68 6.54 11.23 10.55
CA ARG A 68 5.54 11.18 11.63
C ARG A 68 6.17 10.77 12.96
N GLU A 69 7.03 9.76 12.96
CA GLU A 69 7.77 9.32 14.16
C GLU A 69 8.68 10.44 14.69
N SER A 70 9.34 11.18 13.78
CA SER A 70 10.21 12.30 14.15
C SER A 70 9.43 13.43 14.83
N TYR A 71 8.25 13.80 14.32
CA TYR A 71 7.39 14.82 14.95
C TYR A 71 6.88 14.39 16.34
N ILE A 72 6.55 13.11 16.51
CA ILE A 72 6.11 12.57 17.80
C ILE A 72 7.30 12.55 18.79
N GLY A 73 8.50 12.17 18.34
CA GLY A 73 9.72 12.11 19.15
C GLY A 73 10.26 13.45 19.60
N ILE A 74 9.96 14.55 18.89
CA ILE A 74 10.35 15.92 19.30
C ILE A 74 9.45 16.44 20.45
N SER A 75 8.30 15.79 20.69
CA SER A 75 7.30 16.25 21.67
C SER A 75 7.40 15.53 23.04
N SER A 76 8.51 14.84 23.34
CA SER A 76 8.75 14.11 24.60
C SER A 76 9.91 14.68 25.41
#